data_AF-A0A0N9ZQD9-F1
#
_entry.id   AF-A0A0N9ZQD9-F1
#
_cell.length_a   1.000
_cell.length_b   1.000
_cell.length_c   1.000
_cell.angle_alpha   90.00
_cell.angle_beta   90.00
_cell.angle_gamma   90.00
#
_symmetry.space_group_name_H-M   'P 1'
#
loop_
_entity.id
_entity.type
_entity.pdbx_description
1 polymer ?
#
loop_
_entity_poly.entity_id
_entity_poly.type
_entity_poly.pdbx_seq_one_letter_code
_entity_poly.pdbx_strand_id
1 'polypeptide(L)'
;MSTRFGRRAADGTFEYHGSKESLIAAQRRENSETRSGLFGLIGLLVGGVLTYVALLKVGADWPKWLRFGLVIAGGGGLAYILAKFADIIWGILMSLLLLAILWGVGSWIWKAV
;
A
#
# COMPACT_ATOMS: atom_id res chain seq x y z
N MET A 1 -27.80 -29.91 6.25
CA MET A 1 -27.43 -29.11 5.06
C MET A 1 -26.24 -28.25 5.46
N SER A 2 -25.03 -28.48 4.94
CA SER A 2 -23.87 -27.62 5.28
C SER A 2 -23.93 -26.35 4.43
N THR A 3 -23.90 -25.19 5.09
CA THR A 3 -23.81 -23.89 4.41
C THR A 3 -22.40 -23.72 3.85
N ARG A 4 -22.26 -23.82 2.53
CA ARG A 4 -20.99 -23.51 1.82
C ARG A 4 -20.99 -22.04 1.43
N PHE A 5 -19.96 -21.31 1.84
CA PHE A 5 -19.78 -19.92 1.47
C PHE A 5 -18.88 -19.86 0.23
N GLY A 6 -19.37 -19.27 -0.86
CA GLY A 6 -18.63 -19.15 -2.11
C GLY A 6 -18.13 -17.72 -2.34
N ARG A 7 -16.96 -17.58 -2.94
CA ARG A 7 -16.40 -16.29 -3.38
C ARG A 7 -15.79 -16.46 -4.76
N ARG A 8 -15.86 -15.40 -5.58
CA ARG A 8 -15.08 -15.32 -6.81
C ARG A 8 -13.76 -14.60 -6.50
N ALA A 9 -12.64 -15.30 -6.68
CA ALA A 9 -11.32 -14.72 -6.50
C ALA A 9 -10.97 -13.78 -7.67
N ALA A 10 -10.00 -12.90 -7.48
CA ALA A 10 -9.58 -11.93 -8.51
C ALA A 10 -9.03 -12.60 -9.79
N ASP A 11 -8.56 -13.84 -9.72
CA ASP A 11 -8.12 -14.65 -10.86
C ASP A 11 -9.29 -15.25 -11.69
N GLY A 12 -10.53 -15.01 -11.26
CA GLY A 12 -11.73 -15.49 -11.92
C GLY A 12 -12.22 -16.86 -11.44
N THR A 13 -11.47 -17.54 -10.57
CA THR A 13 -11.86 -18.84 -10.01
C THR A 13 -12.91 -18.70 -8.90
N PHE A 14 -13.67 -19.78 -8.67
CA PHE A 14 -14.65 -19.84 -7.58
C PHE A 14 -14.08 -20.65 -6.41
N GLU A 15 -13.93 -19.99 -5.26
CA GLU A 15 -13.44 -20.59 -4.02
C GLU A 15 -14.62 -20.93 -3.10
N TYR A 16 -14.60 -22.13 -2.53
CA TYR A 16 -15.61 -22.59 -1.58
C TYR A 16 -15.01 -22.71 -0.18
N HIS A 17 -15.67 -22.08 0.78
CA HIS A 17 -15.28 -22.03 2.18
C HIS A 17 -16.31 -22.77 3.04
N GLY A 18 -15.81 -23.56 4.00
CA GLY A 18 -16.63 -24.30 4.96
C GLY A 18 -17.17 -23.44 6.11
N SER A 19 -16.69 -22.20 6.26
CA SER A 19 -17.13 -21.27 7.31
C SER A 19 -17.10 -19.82 6.82
N LYS A 20 -17.93 -18.97 7.42
CA LYS A 20 -17.93 -17.53 7.14
C LYS A 20 -16.60 -16.87 7.50
N GLU A 21 -15.97 -17.33 8.57
CA GLU A 21 -14.68 -16.83 9.07
C GLU A 21 -13.55 -17.05 8.06
N SER A 22 -13.49 -18.24 7.45
CA SER A 22 -12.46 -18.55 6.44
C SER A 22 -12.62 -17.70 5.18
N LEU A 23 -13.86 -17.39 4.77
CA LEU A 23 -14.12 -16.46 3.67
C LEU A 23 -13.65 -15.04 4.00
N ILE A 24 -13.95 -14.54 5.20
CA ILE A 24 -13.52 -13.18 5.63
C ILE A 24 -11.99 -13.10 5.72
N ALA A 25 -11.33 -14.15 6.21
CA ALA A 25 -9.87 -14.20 6.28
C ALA A 25 -9.23 -14.17 4.88
N ALA A 26 -9.77 -14.92 3.92
CA ALA A 26 -9.31 -14.90 2.53
C ALA A 26 -9.48 -13.51 1.89
N GLN A 27 -10.64 -12.88 2.08
CA GLN A 27 -10.90 -11.51 1.62
C GLN A 27 -9.92 -10.50 2.21
N ARG A 28 -9.60 -10.60 3.51
CA ARG A 28 -8.64 -9.71 4.15
C ARG A 28 -7.22 -9.89 3.59
N ARG A 29 -6.81 -11.13 3.32
CA ARG A 29 -5.50 -11.41 2.70
C ARG A 29 -5.39 -10.81 1.31
N GLU A 30 -6.37 -11.04 0.44
CA GLU A 30 -6.33 -10.48 -0.92
C GLU A 30 -6.30 -8.94 -0.91
N ASN A 31 -7.11 -8.32 -0.05
CA ASN A 31 -7.08 -6.86 0.12
C ASN A 31 -5.72 -6.36 0.64
N SER A 32 -5.11 -7.08 1.58
CA SER A 32 -3.78 -6.78 2.11
C SER A 32 -2.70 -6.93 1.03
N GLU A 33 -2.74 -8.00 0.23
CA GLU A 33 -1.83 -8.24 -0.89
C GLU A 33 -1.94 -7.15 -1.95
N THR A 34 -3.16 -6.73 -2.29
CA THR A 34 -3.41 -5.63 -3.23
C THR A 34 -2.80 -4.32 -2.73
N ARG A 35 -2.99 -4.00 -1.45
CA ARG A 35 -2.40 -2.80 -0.83
C ARG A 35 -0.88 -2.89 -0.78
N SER A 36 -0.35 -4.03 -0.39
CA SER A 36 1.09 -4.30 -0.35
C SER A 36 1.73 -4.09 -1.73
N GLY A 37 1.09 -4.61 -2.79
CA GLY A 37 1.51 -4.38 -4.17
C GLY A 37 1.51 -2.89 -4.55
N LEU A 38 0.43 -2.17 -4.22
CA LEU A 38 0.31 -0.73 -4.50
C LEU A 38 1.40 0.09 -3.80
N PHE A 39 1.56 -0.09 -2.48
CA PHE A 39 2.55 0.64 -1.69
C PHE A 39 3.98 0.22 -2.04
N GLY A 40 4.20 -1.05 -2.40
CA GLY A 40 5.47 -1.52 -2.94
C GLY A 40 5.84 -0.82 -4.25
N LEU A 41 4.90 -0.68 -5.19
CA LEU A 41 5.12 0.05 -6.43
C LEU A 41 5.44 1.53 -6.17
N ILE A 42 4.68 2.17 -5.28
CA ILE A 42 4.93 3.56 -4.89
C ILE A 42 6.32 3.70 -4.27
N GLY A 43 6.70 2.80 -3.35
CA GLY A 43 8.02 2.81 -2.73
C GLY A 43 9.15 2.58 -3.72
N LEU A 44 8.94 1.73 -4.73
CA LEU A 44 9.93 1.51 -5.79
C LEU A 44 10.18 2.78 -6.60
N LEU A 45 9.10 3.43 -7.03
CA LEU A 45 9.17 4.65 -7.84
C LEU A 45 9.76 5.82 -7.05
N VAL A 46 9.19 6.10 -5.88
CA VAL A 46 9.63 7.20 -5.01
C VAL A 46 11.06 6.97 -4.53
N GLY A 47 11.39 5.73 -4.13
CA GLY A 47 12.71 5.38 -3.64
C GLY A 47 13.77 5.49 -4.72
N GLY A 48 13.50 4.97 -5.92
CA GLY A 48 14.40 5.10 -7.06
C GLY A 48 14.66 6.56 -7.44
N VAL A 49 13.60 7.38 -7.50
CA VAL A 49 13.73 8.82 -7.79
C VAL A 49 14.52 9.54 -6.70
N LEU A 50 14.22 9.30 -5.42
CA LEU A 50 14.94 9.93 -4.31
C LEU A 50 16.41 9.55 -4.30
N THR A 51 16.74 8.28 -4.51
CA THR A 51 18.14 7.83 -4.59
C THR A 51 18.84 8.43 -5.80
N TYR A 52 18.18 8.53 -6.94
CA TYR A 52 18.73 9.19 -8.13
C TYR A 52 19.03 10.68 -7.86
N VAL A 53 18.09 11.42 -7.28
CA VAL A 53 18.27 12.84 -6.94
C VAL A 53 19.37 13.02 -5.89
N ALA A 54 19.46 12.13 -4.90
CA ALA A 54 20.54 12.15 -3.91
C ALA A 54 21.91 11.95 -4.57
N LEU A 55 22.04 10.99 -5.49
CA LEU A 55 23.28 10.75 -6.23
C LEU A 55 23.68 11.94 -7.09
N LEU A 56 22.72 12.64 -7.71
CA LEU A 56 23.00 13.87 -8.45
C LEU A 56 23.53 14.98 -7.54
N LYS A 57 22.94 15.18 -6.36
CA LYS A 57 23.35 16.22 -5.41
C LYS A 57 24.69 15.95 -4.75
N VAL A 58 25.01 14.68 -4.48
CA VAL A 58 26.31 14.29 -3.91
C VAL A 58 27.45 14.53 -4.92
N GLY A 59 27.15 14.67 -6.22
CA GLY A 59 28.12 15.11 -7.23
C GLY A 59 29.29 14.15 -7.43
N ALA A 60 29.19 12.92 -6.94
CA ALA A 60 30.31 12.02 -6.91
C ALA A 60 30.41 11.23 -8.23
N ASP A 61 31.60 11.24 -8.85
CA ASP A 61 31.93 10.57 -10.13
C ASP A 61 32.02 9.05 -10.03
N TRP A 62 30.94 8.45 -9.56
CA TRP A 62 30.84 7.02 -9.36
C TRP A 62 30.58 6.34 -10.70
N PRO A 63 31.11 5.12 -10.91
CA PRO A 63 30.86 4.37 -12.13
C PRO A 63 29.36 4.16 -12.39
N LYS A 64 28.95 4.16 -13.65
CA LYS A 64 27.52 4.11 -14.06
C LYS A 64 26.79 2.90 -13.47
N TRP A 65 27.44 1.74 -13.46
CA TRP A 65 26.89 0.50 -12.88
C TRP A 65 26.64 0.61 -11.38
N LEU A 66 27.50 1.31 -10.64
CA LEU A 66 27.34 1.50 -9.20
C LEU A 66 26.18 2.47 -8.90
N ARG A 67 26.07 3.57 -9.65
CA ARG A 67 24.92 4.48 -9.55
C ARG A 67 23.60 3.75 -9.84
N PHE A 68 23.58 2.93 -10.88
CA PHE A 68 22.41 2.11 -11.23
C PHE A 68 22.07 1.10 -10.12
N GLY A 69 23.07 0.39 -9.60
CA GLY A 69 22.88 -0.55 -8.48
C GLY A 69 22.33 0.14 -7.22
N LEU A 70 22.81 1.34 -6.90
CA LEU A 70 22.31 2.14 -5.79
C LEU A 70 20.86 2.57 -5.99
N VAL A 71 20.47 2.99 -7.21
CA VAL A 71 19.07 3.34 -7.52
C VAL A 71 18.15 2.13 -7.35
N ILE A 72 18.57 0.94 -7.81
CA ILE A 72 17.82 -0.30 -7.61
C ILE A 72 17.72 -0.65 -6.13
N ALA A 73 18.83 -0.56 -5.39
CA ALA A 73 18.85 -0.87 -3.95
C ALA A 73 17.98 0.11 -3.15
N GLY A 74 18.03 1.40 -3.48
CA GLY A 74 17.21 2.44 -2.85
C GLY A 74 15.72 2.29 -3.16
N GLY A 75 15.38 2.07 -4.44
CA GLY A 75 14.01 1.78 -4.86
C GLY A 75 13.48 0.49 -4.22
N GLY A 76 14.22 -0.61 -4.32
CA GLY A 76 13.84 -1.90 -3.76
C GLY A 76 13.72 -1.88 -2.23
N GLY A 77 14.65 -1.20 -1.55
CA GLY A 77 14.61 -1.03 -0.10
C GLY A 77 13.36 -0.26 0.35
N LEU A 78 13.04 0.84 -0.31
CA LEU A 78 11.84 1.62 0.04
C LEU A 78 10.55 0.87 -0.34
N ALA A 79 10.53 0.17 -1.48
CA ALA A 79 9.43 -0.70 -1.89
C ALA A 79 9.13 -1.77 -0.83
N TYR A 80 10.17 -2.45 -0.34
CA TYR A 80 10.03 -3.48 0.68
C TYR A 80 9.44 -2.93 1.98
N ILE A 81 9.94 -1.78 2.45
CA ILE A 81 9.45 -1.16 3.68
C ILE A 81 7.98 -0.75 3.51
N LEU A 82 7.64 -0.04 2.43
CA LEU A 82 6.26 0.43 2.20
C LEU A 82 5.28 -0.73 2.02
N ALA A 83 5.67 -1.79 1.29
CA ALA A 83 4.87 -2.99 1.13
C ALA A 83 4.61 -3.68 2.49
N LYS A 84 5.64 -3.80 3.34
CA LYS A 84 5.52 -4.44 4.65
C LYS A 84 4.62 -3.66 5.61
N PHE A 85 4.60 -2.34 5.52
CA PHE A 85 3.77 -1.47 6.36
C PHE A 85 2.47 -1.04 5.68
N ALA A 86 2.12 -1.61 4.52
CA ALA A 86 1.00 -1.18 3.69
C ALA A 86 -0.34 -1.12 4.45
N ASP A 87 -0.67 -2.15 5.24
CA ASP A 87 -1.92 -2.17 6.00
C ASP A 87 -1.95 -1.12 7.11
N ILE A 88 -0.81 -0.84 7.75
CA ILE A 88 -0.69 0.19 8.78
C ILE A 88 -0.84 1.58 8.15
N ILE A 89 -0.11 1.83 7.05
CA ILE A 89 -0.18 3.09 6.30
C ILE A 89 -1.61 3.34 5.81
N TRP A 90 -2.25 2.32 5.25
CA TRP A 90 -3.63 2.40 4.79
C TRP A 90 -4.61 2.70 5.94
N GLY A 91 -4.44 2.03 7.08
CA GLY A 91 -5.26 2.28 8.27
C GLY A 91 -5.15 3.73 8.76
N ILE A 92 -3.93 4.26 8.82
CA ILE A 92 -3.68 5.66 9.19
C ILE A 92 -4.32 6.62 8.20
N LEU A 93 -4.14 6.40 6.89
CA LEU A 93 -4.74 7.24 5.84
C LEU A 93 -6.26 7.29 5.93
N MET A 94 -6.92 6.14 6.10
CA MET A 94 -8.38 6.08 6.24
C MET A 94 -8.85 6.79 7.51
N SER A 95 -8.11 6.67 8.60
CA SER A 95 -8.43 7.32 9.87
C SER A 95 -8.32 8.84 9.76
N LEU A 96 -7.25 9.34 9.13
CA LEU A 96 -7.05 10.75 8.86
C LEU A 96 -8.12 11.31 7.90
N LEU A 97 -8.48 10.55 6.86
CA LEU A 97 -9.55 10.93 5.94
C LEU A 97 -10.89 11.07 6.68
N LEU A 98 -11.21 10.13 7.56
CA LEU A 98 -12.43 10.20 8.37
C LEU A 98 -12.42 11.42 9.30
N LEU A 99 -11.31 11.70 9.98
CA LEU A 99 -11.16 12.90 10.81
C LEU A 99 -11.31 14.19 9.99
N ALA A 100 -10.73 14.24 8.78
CA ALA A 100 -10.85 15.37 7.88
C ALA A 100 -12.30 15.60 7.44
N ILE A 101 -13.05 14.54 7.14
CA ILE A 101 -14.47 14.62 6.80
C ILE A 101 -15.29 15.11 8.01
N LEU A 102 -15.09 14.52 9.19
CA LEU A 102 -15.79 14.93 10.41
C LEU A 102 -15.53 16.40 10.75
N TRP A 103 -14.28 16.84 10.63
CA TRP A 103 -13.91 18.24 10.81
C TRP A 103 -14.57 19.14 9.76
N GLY A 104 -14.53 18.74 8.49
CA GLY A 104 -15.16 19.48 7.40
C GLY A 104 -16.65 19.70 7.64
N VAL A 105 -17.39 18.62 7.90
CA VAL A 105 -18.83 18.67 8.20
C VAL A 105 -19.11 19.44 9.48
N GLY A 106 -18.36 19.19 10.55
CA GLY A 106 -18.51 19.89 11.83
C GLY A 106 -18.30 21.40 11.68
N SER A 107 -17.29 21.82 10.92
CA SER A 107 -17.02 23.23 10.65
C SER A 107 -18.11 23.91 9.81
N TRP A 108 -18.73 23.17 8.88
CA TRP A 108 -19.86 23.66 8.10
C TRP A 108 -21.10 23.87 8.95
N ILE A 109 -21.43 22.89 9.81
CA ILE A 109 -22.55 22.99 10.75
C ILE A 109 -22.33 24.16 11.71
N TRP A 110 -21.13 24.28 12.27
CA TRP A 110 -20.79 25.36 13.21
C TRP A 110 -20.88 26.77 12.60
N LYS A 111 -20.68 26.90 11.28
CA LYS A 111 -20.85 28.19 10.58
C LYS A 111 -22.30 28.46 10.17
N ALA A 112 -23.14 27.42 10.11
CA ALA A 112 -24.53 27.53 9.71
C ALA A 112 -25.49 27.79 10.88
N VAL A 113 -25.07 27.45 12.10
CA VAL A 113 -25.73 27.79 13.38
C VAL A 113 -25.17 29.12 13.89
#